data_AF-A0AAN5LCL5-F1
#
_entry.id   AF-A0AAN5LCL5-F1
#
_cell.length_a   1.000
_cell.length_b   1.000
_cell.length_c   1.000
_cell.angle_alpha   90.00
_cell.angle_beta   90.00
_cell.angle_gamma   90.00
#
_symmetry.space_group_name_H-M   'P 1'
#
loop_
_entity.id
_entity.type
_entity.pdbx_description
1 polymer ?
#
loop_
_entity_poly.entity_id
_entity_poly.type
_entity_poly.pdbx_seq_one_letter_code
_entity_poly.pdbx_strand_id
1 'polypeptide(L)' 'MNELTPKAMVQALVDAGLTQCEIAEATGVAQSSICRLLTGVHTDPRLSTVRALEKLYANTIGNQKA' A
#
# COMPACT_ATOMS: atom_id res chain seq x y z
N MET A 1 -1.26 9.50 15.44
CA MET A 1 -1.35 9.03 14.05
C MET A 1 -1.90 7.63 14.11
N ASN A 2 -3.05 7.34 13.49
CA ASN A 2 -3.53 5.96 13.43
C ASN A 2 -2.56 5.21 12.51
N GLU A 3 -1.68 4.38 13.07
CA GLU A 3 -0.72 3.57 12.31
C GLU A 3 -1.51 2.52 11.53
N LEU A 4 -1.94 2.87 10.31
CA LEU A 4 -2.51 1.91 9.38
C LEU A 4 -1.47 0.83 9.10
N THR A 5 -1.86 -0.43 9.32
CA THR A 5 -1.00 -1.56 8.97
C THR A 5 -0.71 -1.56 7.46
N PRO A 6 0.39 -2.17 7.00
CA PRO A 6 0.68 -2.30 5.57
C PRO A 6 -0.47 -2.90 4.77
N LYS A 7 -1.16 -3.92 5.32
CA LYS A 7 -2.38 -4.48 4.72
C LYS A 7 -3.48 -3.43 4.55
N ALA A 8 -3.74 -2.63 5.59
CA ALA A 8 -4.79 -1.62 5.54
C ALA A 8 -4.46 -0.50 4.54
N MET A 9 -3.20 -0.11 4.41
CA MET A 9 -2.77 0.86 3.38
C MET A 9 -2.99 0.32 1.97
N VAL A 10 -2.59 -0.94 1.71
CA VAL A 10 -2.80 -1.56 0.39
C VAL A 10 -4.29 -1.71 0.09
N GLN A 11 -5.09 -2.13 1.08
CA GLN A 11 -6.55 -2.25 0.90
C GLN A 11 -7.17 -0.90 0.55
N ALA A 12 -6.82 0.17 1.25
CA ALA A 12 -7.35 1.50 0.96
C ALA A 12 -6.94 2.03 -0.43
N LEU A 13 -5.74 1.70 -0.92
CA LEU A 13 -5.31 2.02 -2.28
C LEU A 13 -6.14 1.25 -3.33
N VAL A 14 -6.46 -0.02 -3.06
CA VAL A 14 -7.36 -0.81 -3.91
C VAL A 14 -8.78 -0.26 -3.90
N ASP A 15 -9.28 0.12 -2.73
CA ASP A 15 -10.61 0.73 -2.59
C ASP A 15 -10.69 2.10 -3.29
N ALA A 16 -9.56 2.79 -3.44
CA ALA A 16 -9.42 4.01 -4.23
C ALA A 16 -9.31 3.76 -5.76
N GLY A 17 -9.36 2.50 -6.20
CA GLY A 17 -9.41 2.10 -7.61
C GLY A 17 -8.08 1.66 -8.20
N LEU A 18 -6.99 1.60 -7.42
CA LEU A 18 -5.71 1.11 -7.94
C LEU A 18 -5.67 -0.41 -7.98
N THR A 19 -5.11 -0.97 -9.04
CA THR A 19 -4.78 -2.38 -9.13
C THR A 19 -3.49 -2.71 -8.37
N GLN A 20 -3.26 -3.98 -8.05
CA GLN A 20 -2.03 -4.41 -7.40
C GLN A 20 -0.77 -4.15 -8.25
N CYS A 21 -0.91 -4.17 -9.59
CA CYS A 21 0.18 -3.86 -10.52
C CYS A 21 0.54 -2.38 -10.46
N GLU A 22 -0.45 -1.48 -10.47
CA GLU A 22 -0.21 -0.04 -10.36
C GLU A 22 0.42 0.33 -9.01
N ILE A 23 0.00 -0.30 -7.92
CA ILE A 23 0.62 -0.13 -6.61
C ILE A 23 2.08 -0.60 -6.65
N ALA A 24 2.35 -1.74 -7.26
CA ALA A 24 3.70 -2.28 -7.40
C ALA A 24 4.62 -1.34 -8.19
N GLU A 25 4.14 -0.83 -9.32
CA GLU A 25 4.87 0.13 -10.17
C GLU A 25 5.12 1.45 -9.41
N ALA A 26 4.12 2.00 -8.74
CA ALA A 26 4.23 3.27 -8.02
C ALA A 26 5.12 3.18 -6.77
N THR A 27 5.23 2.02 -6.14
CA THR A 27 6.04 1.82 -4.93
C THR A 27 7.40 1.18 -5.18
N GLY A 28 7.63 0.58 -6.36
CA GLY A 28 8.80 -0.25 -6.64
C GLY A 28 8.82 -1.58 -5.86
N VAL A 29 7.72 -1.94 -5.20
CA VAL A 29 7.57 -3.20 -4.48
C VAL A 29 7.04 -4.25 -5.46
N ALA A 30 7.57 -5.47 -5.42
CA ALA A 30 7.07 -6.55 -6.28
C ALA A 30 5.56 -6.79 -6.07
N GLN A 31 4.82 -6.96 -7.16
CA GLN A 31 3.37 -7.20 -7.10
C GLN A 31 3.02 -8.45 -6.26
N SER A 32 3.86 -9.48 -6.28
CA SER A 32 3.69 -10.67 -5.44
C SER A 32 3.76 -10.35 -3.93
N SER A 33 4.56 -9.35 -3.54
CA SER A 33 4.60 -8.86 -2.16
C SER A 33 3.33 -8.08 -1.81
N ILE A 34 2.80 -7.27 -2.73
CA ILE A 34 1.52 -6.56 -2.57
C ILE A 34 0.37 -7.57 -2.36
N CYS A 35 0.32 -8.63 -3.18
CA CYS A 35 -0.66 -9.71 -3.05
C CYS A 35 -0.56 -10.41 -1.67
N ARG A 36 0.66 -10.71 -1.20
CA ARG A 36 0.89 -11.32 0.12
C ARG A 36 0.45 -10.43 1.28
N LEU A 37 0.60 -9.11 1.14
CA LEU A 37 0.14 -8.14 2.14
C LEU A 37 -1.39 -8.09 2.22
N LEU A 38 -2.07 -8.06 1.07
CA LEU A 38 -3.54 -8.07 1.02
C LEU A 38 -4.14 -9.34 1.60
N THR A 39 -3.59 -10.49 1.22
CA THR A 39 -4.03 -11.81 1.70
C THR A 39 -3.71 -12.05 3.18
N GLY A 40 -2.80 -11.26 3.77
CA GLY A 40 -2.39 -11.40 5.17
C GLY A 40 -1.39 -12.54 5.41
N VAL A 41 -0.81 -13.11 4.36
CA VAL A 41 0.19 -14.20 4.44
C VAL A 41 1.56 -13.68 4.90
N HIS A 42 1.89 -12.42 4.61
CA HIS A 42 3.05 -11.72 5.18
C HIS A 42 2.60 -10.40 5.80
N THR A 43 2.52 -10.36 7.12
CA THR A 43 2.10 -9.17 7.88
C THR A 43 3.25 -8.23 8.24
N ASP A 44 4.50 -8.68 8.11
CA ASP A 44 5.68 -7.92 8.51
C ASP A 44 6.65 -7.70 7.32
N PRO A 45 6.35 -6.73 6.44
CA PRO A 45 7.23 -6.37 5.34
C PRO A 45 8.42 -5.53 5.84
N ARG A 46 9.47 -5.41 5.01
CA ARG A 46 10.61 -4.53 5.31
C ARG A 46 10.14 -3.09 5.52
N LEU A 47 10.83 -2.35 6.40
CA LEU A 47 10.55 -0.93 6.64
C LEU A 47 10.52 -0.10 5.35
N SER A 48 11.38 -0.38 4.37
CA SER A 48 11.37 0.30 3.07
C SER A 48 10.05 0.11 2.32
N THR A 49 9.47 -1.09 2.35
CA THR A 49 8.15 -1.37 1.78
C THR A 49 7.06 -0.59 2.51
N VAL A 50 7.11 -0.54 3.85
CA VAL A 50 6.16 0.25 4.65
C VAL A 50 6.22 1.73 4.24
N ARG A 51 7.42 2.32 4.19
CA ARG A 51 7.61 3.72 3.80
C ARG A 51 7.15 4.02 2.38
N ALA A 52 7.38 3.12 1.44
CA ALA A 52 6.89 3.27 0.07
C ALA A 52 5.36 3.28 -0.01
N LEU A 53 4.71 2.38 0.73
CA LEU A 53 3.25 2.32 0.83
C LEU A 53 2.66 3.55 1.53
N GLU A 54 3.26 4.00 2.63
CA GLU A 54 2.84 5.22 3.33
C GLU A 54 2.88 6.44 2.40
N LYS A 55 3.96 6.59 1.63
CA LYS A 55 4.11 7.69 0.67
C LYS A 55 3.03 7.66 -0.40
N LEU A 56 2.79 6.49 -1.00
CA LEU A 56 1.74 6.34 -2.01
C LEU A 56 0.36 6.59 -1.42
N TYR A 57 0.05 6.01 -0.27
CA TYR A 57 -1.20 6.21 0.45
C TYR A 57 -1.47 7.69 0.75
N ALA A 58 -0.47 8.41 1.28
CA ALA A 58 -0.58 9.83 1.56
C ALA A 58 -0.85 10.66 0.29
N ASN A 59 -0.21 10.32 -0.83
CA ASN A 59 -0.40 11.03 -2.09
C ASN A 59 -1.77 10.76 -2.73
N THR A 60 -2.26 9.53 -2.69
CA THR A 60 -3.53 9.14 -3.33
C THR A 60 -4.73 9.56 -2.49
N ILE A 61 -4.70 9.28 -1.19
CA ILE A 61 -5.84 9.53 -0.29
C ILE A 61 -5.79 10.94 0.30
N GLY A 62 -4.59 11.51 0.50
CA GLY A 62 -4.43 12.91 0.93
C GLY A 62 -4.91 13.90 -0.13
N ASN A 63 -4.73 13.61 -1.42
CA ASN A 63 -5.25 14.46 -2.51
C ASN A 63 -6.77 14.32 -2.74
N GLN A 64 -7.42 13.24 -2.30
CA GLN A 64 -8.88 13.10 -2.41
C GLN A 64 -9.66 14.01 -1.44
N LYS A 65 -8.99 14.63 -0.46
CA LYS A 65 -9.60 15.53 0.53
C LYS A 65 -9.38 17.02 0.26
N ALA A 66 -8.79 17.39 -0.87
CA ALA A 66 -8.57 18.79 -1.29
C ALA A 66 -9.65 19.26 -2.27
#